data_AF-A0A929WPR6-F1
#
_entry.id   AF-A0A929WPR6-F1
#
_cell.length_a   1.000
_cell.length_b   1.000
_cell.length_c   1.000
_cell.angle_alpha   90.00
_cell.angle_beta   90.00
_cell.angle_gamma   90.00
#
_symmetry.space_group_name_H-M   'P 1'
#
loop_
_entity.id
_entity.type
_entity.pdbx_description
1 polymer ?
#
loop_
_entity_poly.entity_id
_entity_poly.type
_entity_poly.pdbx_seq_one_letter_code
_entity_poly.pdbx_strand_id
1 'polypeptide(L)'
;MNNAAPPGALSPNARGCLRLGAGLALFVAAPAWLYIALLVGVSRAIQWPAWYAWVASIVGVAVLARGAMLRRLSRERTREAIRGWEDLERRHAPVDLAVATLLTSGRYERGVTARYQAARAERERARAVVASYGALSFPASLSAATSRSAARVVASFPSLMDADEAMMAACEFFDRGPNWRRVWDNEMGVVFEDLTVIETITDSIQWRSREPMVRTMVTSLVEWMDQQRLAVIGIGESLDRVAITPAQALERLDAIADEARVRLVRLIEAVLASDTSMLGRRRYKRWRTGAGEKLRTNEVRYIGAYRIAGVTYTYNPAQAVRLTANSAGIDLGGSAAHSTARFVAFNAEVYVPPAYLHRYLVWDGMSRYGSSRATYLTSAANIGPHRNEIAF
;
A
#
# COMPACT_ATOMS: atom_id res chain seq x y z
N MET A 1 24.66 47.93 -15.97
CA MET A 1 25.32 47.86 -14.65
C MET A 1 25.49 46.40 -14.28
N ASN A 2 26.73 46.03 -14.00
CA ASN A 2 27.22 44.67 -13.80
C ASN A 2 26.58 43.98 -12.59
N ASN A 3 26.32 42.69 -12.71
CA ASN A 3 26.64 41.71 -11.66
C ASN A 3 26.88 40.36 -12.31
N ALA A 4 28.15 39.95 -12.27
CA ALA A 4 28.66 38.70 -12.80
C ALA A 4 28.20 37.52 -11.95
N ALA A 5 27.64 36.49 -12.60
CA ALA A 5 27.44 35.16 -12.03
C ALA A 5 28.65 34.27 -12.39
N PRO A 6 29.16 33.44 -11.46
CA PRO A 6 30.36 32.64 -11.70
C PRO A 6 30.07 31.49 -12.67
N PRO A 7 31.06 31.03 -13.45
CA PRO A 7 30.85 29.98 -14.44
C PRO A 7 30.89 28.58 -13.79
N GLY A 8 29.99 27.71 -14.24
CA GLY A 8 30.22 26.25 -14.22
C GLY A 8 29.62 25.46 -13.05
N ALA A 9 28.30 25.38 -12.93
CA ALA A 9 27.64 24.36 -12.12
C ALA A 9 27.19 23.17 -12.99
N LEU A 10 28.04 22.15 -13.10
CA LEU A 10 27.73 20.88 -13.79
C LEU A 10 26.60 20.11 -13.09
N SER A 11 25.66 19.60 -13.90
CA SER A 11 24.44 18.88 -13.50
C SER A 11 24.71 17.56 -12.73
N PRO A 12 23.76 17.06 -11.91
CA PRO A 12 23.98 15.87 -11.08
C PRO A 12 24.32 14.58 -11.87
N ASN A 13 23.84 14.46 -13.10
CA ASN A 13 24.18 13.36 -14.01
C ASN A 13 25.63 13.45 -14.52
N ALA A 14 26.17 14.67 -14.64
CA ALA A 14 27.56 14.88 -15.02
C ALA A 14 28.53 14.44 -13.92
N ARG A 15 28.16 14.57 -12.63
CA ARG A 15 28.99 14.08 -11.51
C ARG A 15 29.06 12.55 -11.43
N GLY A 16 28.00 11.85 -11.86
CA GLY A 16 27.99 10.40 -11.98
C GLY A 16 28.87 9.89 -13.14
N CYS A 17 28.76 10.54 -14.31
CA CYS A 17 29.63 10.25 -15.46
C CYS A 17 31.08 10.66 -15.22
N LEU A 18 31.36 11.76 -14.51
CA LEU A 18 32.72 12.14 -14.10
C LEU A 18 33.34 11.15 -13.12
N ARG A 19 32.55 10.54 -12.23
CA ARG A 19 33.07 9.51 -11.30
C ARG A 19 33.31 8.17 -11.98
N LEU A 20 32.48 7.79 -12.94
CA LEU A 20 32.72 6.59 -13.77
C LEU A 20 33.84 6.82 -14.77
N GLY A 21 33.93 8.00 -15.38
CA GLY A 21 35.01 8.41 -16.26
C GLY A 21 36.34 8.55 -15.53
N ALA A 22 36.37 9.11 -14.31
CA ALA A 22 37.56 9.18 -13.48
C ALA A 22 37.99 7.80 -12.97
N GLY A 23 37.03 6.91 -12.62
CA GLY A 23 37.33 5.54 -12.24
C GLY A 23 37.86 4.69 -13.40
N LEU A 24 37.30 4.85 -14.60
CA LEU A 24 37.78 4.18 -15.82
C LEU A 24 39.12 4.75 -16.29
N ALA A 25 39.30 6.08 -16.20
CA ALA A 25 40.59 6.73 -16.46
C ALA A 25 41.64 6.26 -15.45
N LEU A 26 41.33 6.08 -14.17
CA LEU A 26 42.29 5.53 -13.20
C LEU A 26 42.61 4.05 -13.50
N PHE A 27 41.61 3.28 -13.93
CA PHE A 27 41.75 1.85 -14.22
C PHE A 27 42.46 1.55 -15.54
N VAL A 28 42.42 2.47 -16.51
CA VAL A 28 43.13 2.37 -17.81
C VAL A 28 44.45 3.14 -17.79
N ALA A 29 44.50 4.31 -17.16
CA ALA A 29 45.72 5.11 -17.06
C ALA A 29 46.73 4.45 -16.11
N ALA A 30 46.32 3.72 -15.07
CA ALA A 30 47.27 3.00 -14.20
C ALA A 30 48.05 1.90 -14.94
N PRO A 31 47.42 0.99 -15.71
CA PRO A 31 48.16 0.00 -16.50
C PRO A 31 48.85 0.61 -17.73
N ALA A 32 48.29 1.66 -18.35
CA ALA A 32 48.96 2.36 -19.45
C ALA A 32 50.21 3.13 -18.98
N TRP A 33 50.16 3.77 -17.80
CA TRP A 33 51.35 4.36 -17.16
C TRP A 33 52.37 3.32 -16.74
N LEU A 34 51.93 2.15 -16.24
CA LEU A 34 52.81 1.03 -15.93
C LEU A 34 53.51 0.50 -17.20
N TYR A 35 52.80 0.42 -18.33
CA TYR A 35 53.35 -0.02 -19.61
C TYR A 35 54.32 1.00 -20.21
N ILE A 36 53.99 2.30 -20.14
CA ILE A 36 54.87 3.40 -20.57
C ILE A 36 56.11 3.51 -19.66
N ALA A 37 55.96 3.33 -18.34
CA ALA A 37 57.09 3.31 -17.40
C ALA A 37 58.03 2.10 -17.62
N LEU A 38 57.48 0.96 -18.06
CA LEU A 38 58.27 -0.21 -18.48
C LEU A 38 59.02 0.03 -19.79
N LEU A 39 58.40 0.72 -20.75
CA LEU A 39 58.98 1.00 -22.09
C LEU A 39 60.05 2.09 -22.07
N VAL A 40 59.96 3.08 -21.18
CA VAL A 40 60.87 4.23 -21.13
C VAL A 40 62.09 3.99 -20.22
N GLY A 41 62.22 2.81 -19.60
CA GLY A 41 63.44 2.43 -18.88
C GLY A 41 63.84 3.43 -17.78
N VAL A 42 62.86 4.07 -17.12
CA VAL A 42 63.11 5.02 -16.03
C VAL A 42 63.32 4.23 -14.74
N SER A 43 64.53 3.67 -14.60
CA SER A 43 64.95 2.92 -13.42
C SER A 43 65.36 3.80 -12.24
N ARG A 44 64.85 5.03 -12.11
CA ARG A 44 65.16 5.89 -10.94
C ARG A 44 63.94 6.62 -10.38
N ALA A 45 63.63 6.21 -9.13
CA ALA A 45 63.05 7.00 -8.06
C ALA A 45 61.54 7.33 -8.09
N ILE A 46 60.69 6.29 -8.14
CA ILE A 46 59.64 6.14 -7.11
C ILE A 46 59.65 4.67 -6.69
N GLN A 47 60.54 4.32 -5.76
CA GLN A 47 60.47 3.04 -5.05
C GLN A 47 59.25 3.10 -4.15
N TRP A 48 58.07 2.79 -4.67
CA TRP A 48 56.92 2.51 -3.82
C TRP A 48 57.34 1.38 -2.88
N PRO A 49 57.27 1.57 -1.56
CA PRO A 49 57.62 0.52 -0.61
C PRO A 49 56.89 -0.78 -0.95
N ALA A 50 57.56 -1.93 -0.82
CA ALA A 50 56.96 -3.23 -1.14
C ALA A 50 55.58 -3.44 -0.48
N TRP A 51 55.34 -2.82 0.69
CA TRP A 51 54.05 -2.85 1.39
C TRP A 51 52.90 -2.23 0.59
N TYR A 52 53.12 -1.26 -0.31
CA TYR A 52 52.09 -0.71 -1.18
C TYR A 52 51.55 -1.73 -2.19
N ALA A 53 52.41 -2.59 -2.75
CA ALA A 53 51.98 -3.65 -3.66
C ALA A 53 51.12 -4.70 -2.93
N TRP A 54 51.46 -5.00 -1.67
CA TRP A 54 50.67 -5.87 -0.79
C TRP A 54 49.31 -5.24 -0.43
N VAL A 55 49.29 -3.97 -0.03
CA VAL A 55 48.04 -3.25 0.27
C VAL A 55 47.15 -3.14 -0.96
N ALA A 56 47.70 -2.81 -2.13
CA ALA A 56 46.95 -2.75 -3.38
C ALA A 56 46.37 -4.12 -3.78
N SER A 57 47.12 -5.21 -3.59
CA SER A 57 46.61 -6.58 -3.81
C SER A 57 45.49 -6.96 -2.84
N ILE A 58 45.64 -6.65 -1.54
CA ILE A 58 44.60 -6.92 -0.53
C ILE A 58 43.33 -6.13 -0.82
N VAL A 59 43.47 -4.84 -1.18
CA VAL A 59 42.34 -3.99 -1.59
C VAL A 59 41.69 -4.53 -2.86
N GLY A 60 42.47 -4.95 -3.85
CA GLY A 60 41.97 -5.58 -5.08
C GLY A 60 41.18 -6.87 -4.80
N VAL A 61 41.72 -7.76 -3.97
CA VAL A 61 41.05 -9.01 -3.55
C VAL A 61 39.78 -8.71 -2.74
N ALA A 62 39.81 -7.75 -1.83
CA ALA A 62 38.62 -7.35 -1.06
C ALA A 62 37.52 -6.76 -1.95
N VAL A 63 37.87 -5.94 -2.93
CA VAL A 63 36.93 -5.38 -3.92
C VAL A 63 36.37 -6.49 -4.81
N LEU A 64 37.19 -7.44 -5.27
CA LEU A 64 36.74 -8.59 -6.06
C LEU A 64 35.84 -9.53 -5.25
N ALA A 65 36.19 -9.82 -4.00
CA ALA A 65 35.38 -10.63 -3.10
C ALA A 65 34.03 -9.96 -2.81
N ARG A 66 34.04 -8.64 -2.55
CA ARG A 66 32.82 -7.85 -2.37
C ARG A 66 31.99 -7.81 -3.66
N GLY A 67 32.62 -7.66 -4.82
CA GLY A 67 31.96 -7.72 -6.12
C GLY A 67 31.33 -9.09 -6.40
N ALA A 68 32.04 -10.17 -6.09
CA ALA A 68 31.56 -11.54 -6.22
C ALA A 68 30.40 -11.84 -5.24
N MET A 69 30.46 -11.34 -4.01
CA MET A 69 29.37 -11.44 -3.04
C MET A 69 28.12 -10.70 -3.51
N LEU A 70 28.26 -9.44 -3.96
CA LEU A 70 27.16 -8.66 -4.52
C LEU A 70 26.58 -9.30 -5.80
N ARG A 71 27.42 -9.96 -6.59
CA ARG A 71 27.00 -10.77 -7.75
C ARG A 71 26.16 -11.97 -7.35
N ARG A 72 26.54 -12.70 -6.29
CA ARG A 72 25.74 -13.82 -5.77
C ARG A 72 24.38 -13.33 -5.31
N LEU A 73 24.36 -12.28 -4.47
CA LEU A 73 23.13 -11.68 -3.95
C LEU A 73 22.20 -11.13 -5.04
N SER A 74 22.72 -10.42 -6.04
CA SER A 74 21.90 -9.91 -7.16
C SER A 74 21.34 -11.05 -8.01
N ARG A 75 22.16 -12.05 -8.34
CA ARG A 75 21.72 -13.22 -9.13
C ARG A 75 20.70 -14.07 -8.38
N GLU A 76 20.87 -14.25 -7.08
CA GLU A 76 19.90 -14.94 -6.23
C GLU A 76 18.55 -14.25 -6.29
N ARG A 77 18.51 -12.92 -6.08
CA ARG A 77 17.25 -12.15 -6.16
C ARG A 77 16.63 -12.13 -7.55
N THR A 78 17.41 -12.01 -8.63
CA THR A 78 16.84 -12.06 -9.99
C THR A 78 16.31 -13.45 -10.32
N ARG A 79 16.99 -14.52 -9.87
CA ARG A 79 16.50 -15.90 -10.05
C ARG A 79 15.26 -16.16 -9.22
N GLU A 80 15.21 -15.66 -7.99
CA GLU A 80 14.02 -15.72 -7.14
C GLU A 80 12.85 -15.00 -7.80
N ALA A 81 13.07 -13.81 -8.37
CA ALA A 81 12.07 -13.08 -9.13
C ALA A 81 11.60 -13.87 -10.37
N ILE A 82 12.51 -14.47 -11.14
CA ILE A 82 12.14 -15.27 -12.33
C ILE A 82 11.34 -16.52 -11.93
N ARG A 83 11.83 -17.30 -10.96
CA ARG A 83 11.14 -18.52 -10.52
C ARG A 83 9.79 -18.22 -9.89
N GLY A 84 9.73 -17.19 -9.04
CA GLY A 84 8.47 -16.75 -8.41
C GLY A 84 7.48 -16.26 -9.46
N TRP A 85 7.95 -15.55 -10.49
CA TRP A 85 7.11 -15.16 -11.62
C TRP A 85 6.57 -16.35 -12.40
N GLU A 86 7.40 -17.35 -12.72
CA GLU A 86 6.96 -18.57 -13.41
C GLU A 86 5.94 -19.39 -12.61
N ASP A 87 6.07 -19.41 -11.27
CA ASP A 87 5.11 -20.06 -10.39
C ASP A 87 3.79 -19.27 -10.32
N LEU A 88 3.87 -17.94 -10.23
CA LEU A 88 2.71 -17.04 -10.22
C LEU A 88 1.95 -17.07 -11.56
N GLU A 89 2.63 -17.18 -12.70
CA GLU A 89 2.01 -17.33 -14.02
C GLU A 89 1.31 -18.68 -14.17
N ARG A 90 1.90 -19.76 -13.66
CA ARG A 90 1.25 -21.09 -13.68
C ARG A 90 -0.07 -21.12 -12.90
N ARG A 91 -0.17 -20.39 -11.80
CA ARG A 91 -1.40 -20.31 -10.99
C ARG A 91 -2.48 -19.40 -11.58
N HIS A 92 -2.12 -18.50 -12.48
CA HIS A 92 -3.05 -17.53 -13.07
C HIS A 92 -3.86 -18.06 -14.25
N ALA A 93 -3.36 -19.09 -14.96
CA ALA A 93 -4.07 -19.70 -16.09
C ALA A 93 -5.57 -20.02 -15.84
N PRO A 94 -5.99 -20.60 -14.70
CA PRO A 94 -7.42 -20.81 -14.42
C PRO A 94 -8.21 -19.52 -14.15
N VAL A 95 -7.55 -18.44 -13.72
CA VAL A 95 -8.19 -17.18 -13.35
C VAL A 95 -8.76 -16.47 -14.58
N ASP A 96 -8.02 -16.40 -15.68
CA ASP A 96 -8.50 -15.73 -16.91
C ASP A 96 -9.79 -16.37 -17.44
N LEU A 97 -9.91 -17.70 -17.35
CA LEU A 97 -11.12 -18.42 -17.74
C LEU A 97 -12.29 -18.09 -16.80
N ALA A 98 -12.04 -18.08 -15.48
CA ALA A 98 -13.05 -17.78 -14.47
C ALA A 98 -13.54 -16.31 -14.55
N VAL A 99 -12.64 -15.37 -14.87
CA VAL A 99 -13.01 -13.97 -15.12
C VAL A 99 -13.91 -13.86 -16.34
N ALA A 100 -13.57 -14.53 -17.44
CA ALA A 100 -14.37 -14.48 -18.65
C ALA A 100 -15.80 -14.98 -18.39
N THR A 101 -15.99 -16.08 -17.66
CA THR A 101 -17.32 -16.58 -17.30
C THR A 101 -18.07 -15.58 -16.41
N LEU A 102 -17.42 -15.01 -15.39
CA LEU A 102 -18.04 -14.04 -14.50
C LEU A 102 -18.49 -12.78 -15.25
N LEU A 103 -17.64 -12.21 -16.11
CA LEU A 103 -17.96 -11.01 -16.91
C LEU A 103 -19.09 -11.26 -17.90
N THR A 104 -19.13 -12.42 -18.56
CA THR A 104 -20.25 -12.78 -19.46
C THR A 104 -21.59 -12.93 -18.73
N SER A 105 -21.56 -13.23 -17.42
CA SER A 105 -22.77 -13.36 -16.61
C SER A 105 -23.38 -12.02 -16.15
N GLY A 106 -22.71 -10.88 -16.40
CA GLY A 106 -23.20 -9.53 -16.08
C GLY A 106 -23.29 -9.19 -14.59
N ARG A 107 -22.85 -10.09 -13.70
CA ARG A 107 -22.97 -9.94 -12.24
C ARG A 107 -21.77 -9.16 -11.70
N TYR A 108 -22.04 -7.98 -11.14
CA TYR A 108 -21.04 -7.12 -10.47
C TYR A 108 -19.81 -6.73 -11.35
N GLU A 109 -20.08 -6.50 -12.64
CA GLU A 109 -19.09 -6.31 -13.70
C GLU A 109 -18.11 -5.17 -13.44
N ARG A 110 -18.57 -4.00 -12.96
CA ARG A 110 -17.69 -2.82 -12.83
C ARG A 110 -16.58 -3.00 -11.80
N GLY A 111 -16.90 -3.49 -10.60
CA GLY A 111 -15.91 -3.66 -9.52
C GLY A 111 -14.91 -4.77 -9.82
N VAL A 112 -15.40 -5.90 -10.35
CA VAL A 112 -14.55 -7.04 -10.73
C VAL A 112 -13.67 -6.70 -11.94
N THR A 113 -14.22 -6.02 -12.95
CA THR A 113 -13.45 -5.52 -14.10
C THR A 113 -12.38 -4.52 -13.66
N ALA A 114 -12.72 -3.59 -12.77
CA ALA A 114 -11.76 -2.62 -12.25
C ALA A 114 -10.60 -3.31 -11.53
N ARG A 115 -10.87 -4.33 -10.69
CA ARG A 115 -9.82 -5.15 -10.08
C ARG A 115 -8.99 -5.88 -11.14
N TYR A 116 -9.63 -6.53 -12.12
CA TYR A 116 -8.92 -7.25 -13.18
C TYR A 116 -7.95 -6.34 -13.92
N GLN A 117 -8.42 -5.15 -14.31
CA GLN A 117 -7.60 -4.15 -15.01
C GLN A 117 -6.45 -3.64 -14.13
N ALA A 118 -6.69 -3.40 -12.84
CA ALA A 118 -5.68 -2.97 -11.90
C ALA A 118 -4.59 -4.04 -11.70
N ALA A 119 -4.99 -5.29 -11.49
CA ALA A 119 -4.09 -6.43 -11.34
C ALA A 119 -3.30 -6.68 -12.63
N ARG A 120 -3.96 -6.63 -13.79
CA ARG A 120 -3.32 -6.78 -15.11
C ARG A 120 -2.26 -5.71 -15.35
N ALA A 121 -2.55 -4.44 -15.03
CA ALA A 121 -1.58 -3.37 -15.19
C ALA A 121 -0.32 -3.58 -14.32
N GLU A 122 -0.49 -4.04 -13.08
CA GLU A 122 0.63 -4.37 -12.19
C GLU A 122 1.40 -5.61 -12.66
N ARG A 123 0.69 -6.62 -13.16
CA ARG A 123 1.25 -7.83 -13.75
C ARG A 123 2.11 -7.51 -14.97
N GLU A 124 1.65 -6.66 -15.88
CA GLU A 124 2.43 -6.23 -17.05
C GLU A 124 3.71 -5.48 -16.66
N ARG A 125 3.65 -4.63 -15.63
CA ARG A 125 4.85 -3.96 -15.09
C ARG A 125 5.84 -4.98 -14.51
N ALA A 126 5.36 -5.93 -13.72
CA ALA A 126 6.21 -6.98 -13.17
C ALA A 126 6.83 -7.85 -14.27
N ARG A 127 6.03 -8.25 -15.28
CA ARG A 127 6.46 -9.00 -16.46
C ARG A 127 7.58 -8.27 -17.21
N ALA A 128 7.40 -6.99 -17.49
CA ALA A 128 8.40 -6.17 -18.18
C ALA A 128 9.72 -6.10 -17.41
N VAL A 129 9.65 -5.96 -16.08
CA VAL A 129 10.83 -5.94 -15.22
C VAL A 129 11.52 -7.30 -15.19
N VAL A 130 10.79 -8.42 -15.06
CA VAL A 130 11.37 -9.76 -15.08
C VAL A 130 12.02 -10.07 -16.43
N ALA A 131 11.35 -9.74 -17.54
CA ALA A 131 11.88 -9.92 -18.89
C ALA A 131 13.20 -9.15 -19.10
N SER A 132 13.31 -7.95 -18.49
CA SER A 132 14.54 -7.15 -18.58
C SER A 132 15.78 -7.85 -17.99
N TYR A 133 15.60 -8.78 -17.05
CA TYR A 133 16.72 -9.47 -16.39
C TYR A 133 17.52 -10.38 -17.33
N GLY A 134 16.89 -10.91 -18.39
CA GLY A 134 17.57 -11.71 -19.42
C GLY A 134 18.51 -10.88 -20.31
N ALA A 135 18.29 -9.57 -20.41
CA ALA A 135 19.02 -8.66 -21.31
C ALA A 135 20.04 -7.74 -20.57
N LEU A 136 20.30 -8.00 -19.28
CA LEU A 136 21.19 -7.13 -18.49
C LEU A 136 22.66 -7.28 -18.89
N SER A 137 23.32 -6.15 -19.14
CA SER A 137 24.78 -6.09 -19.27
C SER A 137 25.47 -6.41 -17.93
N PHE A 138 26.76 -6.81 -17.98
CA PHE A 138 27.51 -7.20 -16.78
C PHE A 138 27.48 -6.13 -15.66
N PRO A 139 27.76 -4.83 -15.91
CA PRO A 139 27.66 -3.80 -14.87
C PRO A 139 26.23 -3.62 -14.36
N ALA A 140 25.22 -3.69 -15.24
CA ALA A 140 23.82 -3.54 -14.87
C ALA A 140 23.35 -4.70 -13.97
N SER A 141 23.82 -5.93 -14.22
CA SER A 141 23.51 -7.10 -13.39
C SER A 141 24.02 -6.97 -11.95
N LEU A 142 25.10 -6.20 -11.73
CA LEU A 142 25.69 -5.93 -10.41
C LEU A 142 25.11 -4.68 -9.76
N SER A 143 24.23 -3.96 -10.43
CA SER A 143 23.76 -2.67 -9.95
C SER A 143 22.80 -2.83 -8.75
N ALA A 144 22.92 -1.91 -7.79
CA ALA A 144 21.96 -1.80 -6.70
C ALA A 144 20.53 -1.48 -7.21
N ALA A 145 20.41 -0.93 -8.42
CA ALA A 145 19.11 -0.66 -9.04
C ALA A 145 18.40 -1.96 -9.45
N THR A 146 19.12 -2.91 -10.04
CA THR A 146 18.61 -4.25 -10.41
C THR A 146 18.24 -5.06 -9.18
N SER A 147 19.07 -5.05 -8.14
CA SER A 147 18.72 -5.73 -6.87
C SER A 147 17.44 -5.15 -6.24
N ARG A 148 17.27 -3.81 -6.32
CA ARG A 148 16.06 -3.12 -5.86
C ARG A 148 14.84 -3.36 -6.75
N SER A 149 15.01 -3.49 -8.07
CA SER A 149 13.90 -3.87 -8.95
C SER A 149 13.48 -5.31 -8.71
N ALA A 150 14.42 -6.23 -8.51
CA ALA A 150 14.14 -7.64 -8.22
C ALA A 150 13.38 -7.77 -6.90
N ALA A 151 13.86 -7.09 -5.85
CA ALA A 151 13.17 -7.05 -4.57
C ALA A 151 11.76 -6.43 -4.68
N ARG A 152 11.58 -5.37 -5.49
CA ARG A 152 10.25 -4.75 -5.70
C ARG A 152 9.27 -5.68 -6.41
N VAL A 153 9.73 -6.40 -7.43
CA VAL A 153 8.90 -7.38 -8.15
C VAL A 153 8.53 -8.54 -7.24
N VAL A 154 9.50 -9.10 -6.50
CA VAL A 154 9.19 -10.17 -5.54
C VAL A 154 8.20 -9.68 -4.47
N ALA A 155 8.33 -8.42 -4.02
CA ALA A 155 7.40 -7.82 -3.07
C ALA A 155 6.00 -7.56 -3.63
N SER A 156 5.79 -7.54 -4.96
CA SER A 156 4.45 -7.40 -5.55
C SER A 156 3.73 -8.75 -5.70
N PHE A 157 4.44 -9.87 -5.65
CA PHE A 157 3.85 -11.21 -5.79
C PHE A 157 2.70 -11.48 -4.82
N PRO A 158 2.79 -11.17 -3.51
CA PRO A 158 1.66 -11.39 -2.61
C PRO A 158 0.39 -10.64 -3.05
N SER A 159 0.54 -9.38 -3.49
CA SER A 159 -0.62 -8.61 -3.96
C SER A 159 -1.23 -9.18 -5.25
N LEU A 160 -0.41 -9.68 -6.18
CA LEU A 160 -0.90 -10.33 -7.40
C LEU A 160 -1.58 -11.66 -7.08
N MET A 161 -1.03 -12.44 -6.15
CA MET A 161 -1.67 -13.67 -5.66
C MET A 161 -2.99 -13.38 -4.97
N ASP A 162 -3.06 -12.33 -4.13
CA ASP A 162 -4.31 -11.90 -3.49
C ASP A 162 -5.36 -11.49 -4.53
N ALA A 163 -4.94 -10.85 -5.63
CA ALA A 163 -5.85 -10.49 -6.72
C ALA A 163 -6.36 -11.72 -7.48
N ASP A 164 -5.50 -12.70 -7.74
CA ASP A 164 -5.87 -13.98 -8.35
C ASP A 164 -6.84 -14.76 -7.43
N GLU A 165 -6.58 -14.78 -6.12
CA GLU A 165 -7.45 -15.40 -5.11
C GLU A 165 -8.79 -14.67 -4.98
N ALA A 166 -8.80 -13.33 -4.95
CA ALA A 166 -10.02 -12.52 -4.93
C ALA A 166 -10.91 -12.82 -6.15
N MET A 167 -10.29 -13.07 -7.29
CA MET A 167 -10.99 -13.32 -8.54
C MET A 167 -11.63 -14.71 -8.57
N MET A 168 -10.90 -15.72 -8.10
CA MET A 168 -11.46 -17.06 -7.89
C MET A 168 -12.55 -17.06 -6.83
N ALA A 169 -12.34 -16.34 -5.71
CA ALA A 169 -13.31 -16.16 -4.65
C ALA A 169 -14.60 -15.48 -5.15
N ALA A 170 -14.49 -14.49 -6.02
CA ALA A 170 -15.65 -13.87 -6.66
C ALA A 170 -16.46 -14.88 -7.47
N CYS A 171 -15.80 -15.69 -8.31
CA CYS A 171 -16.45 -16.73 -9.10
C CYS A 171 -17.15 -17.75 -8.18
N GLU A 172 -16.44 -18.24 -7.18
CA GLU A 172 -16.98 -19.19 -6.20
C GLU A 172 -18.16 -18.62 -5.41
N PHE A 173 -18.11 -17.34 -5.05
CA PHE A 173 -19.20 -16.68 -4.33
C PHE A 173 -20.45 -16.53 -5.20
N PHE A 174 -20.31 -16.10 -6.46
CA PHE A 174 -21.45 -15.94 -7.37
C PHE A 174 -22.05 -17.27 -7.82
N ASP A 175 -21.23 -18.31 -7.98
CA ASP A 175 -21.68 -19.65 -8.34
C ASP A 175 -22.08 -20.50 -7.11
N ARG A 176 -22.01 -19.93 -5.89
CA ARG A 176 -22.31 -20.62 -4.62
C ARG A 176 -21.49 -21.90 -4.43
N GLY A 177 -20.22 -21.88 -4.85
CA GLY A 177 -19.29 -22.99 -4.67
C GLY A 177 -18.93 -23.25 -3.20
N PRO A 178 -18.19 -24.32 -2.90
CA PRO A 178 -18.07 -24.88 -1.55
C PRO A 178 -17.53 -23.91 -0.48
N ASN A 179 -16.68 -22.94 -0.84
CA ASN A 179 -16.11 -21.96 0.08
C ASN A 179 -16.83 -20.60 0.07
N TRP A 180 -18.00 -20.48 -0.55
CA TRP A 180 -18.72 -19.20 -0.66
C TRP A 180 -18.93 -18.51 0.70
N ARG A 181 -19.09 -19.29 1.79
CA ARG A 181 -19.25 -18.77 3.16
C ARG A 181 -17.99 -18.06 3.66
N ARG A 182 -16.81 -18.60 3.37
CA ARG A 182 -15.53 -17.96 3.73
C ARG A 182 -15.33 -16.65 2.96
N VAL A 183 -15.74 -16.61 1.70
CA VAL A 183 -15.72 -15.37 0.90
C VAL A 183 -16.66 -14.33 1.51
N TRP A 184 -17.87 -14.75 1.89
CA TRP A 184 -18.83 -13.89 2.58
C TRP A 184 -18.31 -13.33 3.90
N ASP A 185 -17.68 -14.16 4.74
CA ASP A 185 -17.07 -13.71 6.00
C ASP A 185 -15.97 -12.66 5.75
N ASN A 186 -15.17 -12.84 4.70
CA ASN A 186 -14.16 -11.87 4.29
C ASN A 186 -14.78 -10.55 3.80
N GLU A 187 -15.92 -10.60 3.10
CA GLU A 187 -16.69 -9.41 2.72
C GLU A 187 -17.22 -8.65 3.93
N MET A 188 -17.86 -9.36 4.86
CA MET A 188 -18.38 -8.74 6.07
C MET A 188 -17.29 -7.98 6.83
N GLY A 189 -16.07 -8.51 6.85
CA GLY A 189 -14.92 -7.88 7.51
C GLY A 189 -14.63 -6.45 7.06
N VAL A 190 -14.80 -6.13 5.77
CA VAL A 190 -14.60 -4.77 5.26
C VAL A 190 -15.58 -3.78 5.89
N VAL A 191 -16.87 -4.16 5.98
CA VAL A 191 -17.92 -3.31 6.55
C VAL A 191 -17.75 -3.20 8.06
N PHE A 192 -17.46 -4.31 8.74
CA PHE A 192 -17.24 -4.27 10.18
C PHE A 192 -16.00 -3.46 10.57
N GLU A 193 -14.94 -3.47 9.76
CA GLU A 193 -13.79 -2.59 9.99
C GLU A 193 -14.18 -1.11 9.82
N ASP A 194 -14.96 -0.75 8.79
CA ASP A 194 -15.51 0.60 8.63
C ASP A 194 -16.30 1.03 9.87
N LEU A 195 -17.21 0.16 10.36
CA LEU A 195 -17.98 0.43 11.58
C LEU A 195 -17.09 0.56 12.82
N THR A 196 -16.08 -0.29 12.98
CA THR A 196 -15.14 -0.23 14.12
C THR A 196 -14.34 1.09 14.12
N VAL A 197 -13.93 1.54 12.93
CA VAL A 197 -13.26 2.84 12.76
C VAL A 197 -14.18 3.98 13.14
N ILE A 198 -15.44 3.96 12.69
CA ILE A 198 -16.42 5.00 13.00
C ILE A 198 -16.67 5.06 14.50
N GLU A 199 -16.82 3.92 15.17
CA GLU A 199 -16.99 3.83 16.62
C GLU A 199 -15.82 4.49 17.36
N THR A 200 -14.58 4.21 16.92
CA THR A 200 -13.38 4.82 17.50
C THR A 200 -13.37 6.34 17.33
N ILE A 201 -13.85 6.84 16.19
CA ILE A 201 -13.96 8.29 15.93
C ILE A 201 -15.05 8.90 16.82
N THR A 202 -16.21 8.25 16.94
CA THR A 202 -17.31 8.73 17.77
C THR A 202 -16.95 8.78 19.25
N ASP A 203 -16.20 7.79 19.75
CA ASP A 203 -15.68 7.78 21.12
C ASP A 203 -14.76 8.98 21.37
N SER A 204 -13.87 9.27 20.40
CA SER A 204 -12.98 10.43 20.48
C SER A 204 -13.75 11.75 20.49
N ILE A 205 -14.83 11.86 19.70
CA ILE A 205 -15.70 13.03 19.67
C ILE A 205 -16.46 13.17 20.98
N GLN A 206 -17.04 12.08 21.49
CA GLN A 206 -17.81 12.07 22.73
C GLN A 206 -16.99 12.49 23.94
N TRP A 207 -15.72 12.04 24.01
CA TRP A 207 -14.81 12.43 25.08
C TRP A 207 -14.45 13.92 25.06
N ARG A 208 -14.40 14.54 23.87
CA ARG A 208 -13.88 15.90 23.68
C ARG A 208 -14.94 16.98 23.55
N SER A 209 -16.07 16.68 22.91
CA SER A 209 -17.13 17.66 22.65
C SER A 209 -18.15 17.68 23.78
N ARG A 210 -18.44 18.88 24.30
CA ARG A 210 -19.52 19.10 25.28
C ARG A 210 -20.83 19.59 24.65
N GLU A 211 -20.84 19.80 23.34
CA GLU A 211 -21.99 20.34 22.62
C GLU A 211 -23.17 19.35 22.63
N PRO A 212 -24.35 19.73 23.15
CA PRO A 212 -25.49 18.82 23.26
C PRO A 212 -25.93 18.22 21.93
N MET A 213 -25.99 19.04 20.88
CA MET A 213 -26.35 18.60 19.53
C MET A 213 -25.40 17.52 19.00
N VAL A 214 -24.08 17.71 19.18
CA VAL A 214 -23.06 16.75 18.76
C VAL A 214 -23.21 15.43 19.52
N ARG A 215 -23.46 15.49 20.83
CA ARG A 215 -23.65 14.28 21.65
C ARG A 215 -24.88 13.49 21.20
N THR A 216 -25.99 14.16 20.89
CA THR A 216 -27.18 13.51 20.32
C THR A 216 -26.89 12.84 18.98
N MET A 217 -26.13 13.49 18.09
CA MET A 217 -25.72 12.89 16.82
C MET A 217 -24.81 11.67 17.00
N VAL A 218 -23.89 11.71 17.95
CA VAL A 218 -23.04 10.56 18.31
C VAL A 218 -23.89 9.39 18.78
N THR A 219 -24.80 9.61 19.75
CA THR A 219 -25.68 8.56 20.26
C THR A 219 -26.52 7.94 19.14
N SER A 220 -27.13 8.76 18.28
CA SER A 220 -27.93 8.29 17.15
C SER A 220 -27.11 7.50 16.13
N LEU A 221 -25.85 7.87 15.90
CA LEU A 221 -24.96 7.13 15.00
C LEU A 221 -24.58 5.77 15.61
N VAL A 222 -24.19 5.72 16.88
CA VAL A 222 -23.83 4.47 17.56
C VAL A 222 -25.01 3.49 17.58
N GLU A 223 -26.21 3.96 17.95
CA GLU A 223 -27.41 3.13 17.95
C GLU A 223 -27.73 2.56 16.56
N TRP A 224 -27.62 3.40 15.52
CA TRP A 224 -27.81 2.95 14.14
C TRP A 224 -26.75 1.93 13.73
N MET A 225 -25.49 2.10 14.11
CA MET A 225 -24.42 1.16 13.80
C MET A 225 -24.65 -0.20 14.45
N ASP A 226 -25.13 -0.24 15.69
CA ASP A 226 -25.45 -1.50 16.37
C ASP A 226 -26.58 -2.25 15.67
N GLN A 227 -27.61 -1.53 15.19
CA GLN A 227 -28.65 -2.10 14.34
C GLN A 227 -28.06 -2.63 13.01
N GLN A 228 -27.14 -1.90 12.38
CA GLN A 228 -26.51 -2.35 11.14
C GLN A 228 -25.62 -3.58 11.33
N ARG A 229 -24.94 -3.72 12.46
CA ARG A 229 -24.16 -4.94 12.76
C ARG A 229 -25.05 -6.19 12.76
N LEU A 230 -26.24 -6.09 13.35
CA LEU A 230 -27.23 -7.16 13.31
C LEU A 230 -27.78 -7.37 11.90
N ALA A 231 -28.02 -6.29 11.14
CA ALA A 231 -28.47 -6.38 9.76
C ALA A 231 -27.46 -7.13 8.86
N VAL A 232 -26.15 -6.87 9.01
CA VAL A 232 -25.09 -7.58 8.29
C VAL A 232 -25.13 -9.09 8.57
N ILE A 233 -25.29 -9.48 9.84
CA ILE A 233 -25.44 -10.89 10.22
C ILE A 233 -26.69 -11.50 9.56
N GLY A 234 -27.81 -10.78 9.57
CA GLY A 234 -29.05 -11.22 8.93
C GLY A 234 -28.96 -11.36 7.39
N ILE A 235 -28.07 -10.62 6.73
CA ILE A 235 -27.77 -10.81 5.29
C ILE A 235 -27.12 -12.18 5.08
N GLY A 236 -26.17 -12.57 5.95
CA GLY A 236 -25.53 -13.89 5.91
C GLY A 236 -26.54 -15.03 6.07
N GLU A 237 -27.45 -14.92 7.04
CA GLU A 237 -28.54 -15.89 7.21
C GLU A 237 -29.48 -15.95 6.00
N SER A 238 -29.75 -14.80 5.37
CA SER A 238 -30.57 -14.73 4.15
C SER A 238 -29.86 -15.40 2.97
N LEU A 239 -28.53 -15.28 2.89
CA LEU A 239 -27.72 -15.99 1.91
C LEU A 239 -27.77 -17.51 2.16
N ASP A 240 -27.72 -17.96 3.41
CA ASP A 240 -27.81 -19.38 3.78
C ASP A 240 -29.14 -20.00 3.37
N ARG A 241 -30.23 -19.27 3.58
CA ARG A 241 -31.59 -19.70 3.19
C ARG A 241 -31.87 -19.52 1.69
N VAL A 242 -30.89 -19.05 0.91
CA VAL A 242 -31.04 -18.73 -0.53
C VAL A 242 -32.17 -17.72 -0.78
N ALA A 243 -32.50 -16.89 0.21
CA ALA A 243 -33.55 -15.89 0.12
C ALA A 243 -33.13 -14.67 -0.71
N ILE A 244 -31.82 -14.45 -0.84
CA ILE A 244 -31.21 -13.40 -1.65
C ILE A 244 -30.06 -13.96 -2.49
N THR A 245 -29.80 -13.30 -3.61
CA THR A 245 -28.65 -13.62 -4.46
C THR A 245 -27.33 -13.06 -3.87
N PRO A 246 -26.17 -13.63 -4.20
CA PRO A 246 -24.87 -13.08 -3.83
C PRO A 246 -24.71 -11.58 -4.20
N ALA A 247 -25.20 -11.19 -5.38
CA ALA A 247 -25.15 -9.79 -5.82
C ALA A 247 -25.97 -8.87 -4.92
N GLN A 248 -27.22 -9.24 -4.60
CA GLN A 248 -28.07 -8.48 -3.68
C GLN A 248 -27.48 -8.37 -2.28
N ALA A 249 -26.74 -9.38 -1.82
CA ALA A 249 -26.06 -9.32 -0.53
C ALA A 249 -24.92 -8.29 -0.54
N LEU A 250 -24.12 -8.23 -1.60
CA LEU A 250 -23.10 -7.19 -1.76
C LEU A 250 -23.72 -5.79 -1.83
N GLU A 251 -24.79 -5.61 -2.62
CA GLU A 251 -25.51 -4.32 -2.70
C GLU A 251 -26.00 -3.82 -1.33
N ARG A 252 -26.45 -4.75 -0.47
CA ARG A 252 -26.85 -4.40 0.91
C ARG A 252 -25.65 -4.02 1.77
N LEU A 253 -24.50 -4.69 1.63
CA LEU A 253 -23.26 -4.29 2.32
C LEU A 253 -22.80 -2.90 1.87
N ASP A 254 -22.92 -2.61 0.57
CA ASP A 254 -22.55 -1.32 0.00
C ASP A 254 -23.44 -0.21 0.54
N ALA A 255 -24.75 -0.43 0.58
CA ALA A 255 -25.70 0.52 1.15
C ALA A 255 -25.39 0.84 2.62
N ILE A 256 -25.02 -0.17 3.42
CA ILE A 256 -24.63 0.02 4.83
C ILE A 256 -23.34 0.83 4.92
N ALA A 257 -22.31 0.47 4.15
CA ALA A 257 -21.03 1.17 4.16
C ALA A 257 -21.17 2.64 3.71
N ASP A 258 -21.95 2.89 2.66
CA ASP A 258 -22.21 4.23 2.13
C ASP A 258 -22.98 5.09 3.14
N GLU A 259 -24.04 4.53 3.75
CA GLU A 259 -24.81 5.26 4.76
C GLU A 259 -23.94 5.57 6.00
N ALA A 260 -23.10 4.63 6.42
CA ALA A 260 -22.18 4.82 7.54
C ALA A 260 -21.21 5.99 7.27
N ARG A 261 -20.65 6.06 6.05
CA ARG A 261 -19.78 7.16 5.62
C ARG A 261 -20.52 8.49 5.59
N VAL A 262 -21.71 8.53 4.99
CA VAL A 262 -22.53 9.76 4.92
C VAL A 262 -22.86 10.28 6.32
N ARG A 263 -23.25 9.40 7.25
CA ARG A 263 -23.55 9.77 8.63
C ARG A 263 -22.31 10.27 9.37
N LEU A 264 -21.15 9.62 9.20
CA LEU A 264 -19.88 10.08 9.78
C LEU A 264 -19.49 11.46 9.25
N VAL A 265 -19.56 11.69 7.94
CA VAL A 265 -19.23 12.97 7.32
C VAL A 265 -20.12 14.09 7.88
N ARG A 266 -21.43 13.85 8.03
CA ARG A 266 -22.37 14.78 8.66
C ARG A 266 -22.01 15.07 10.12
N LEU A 267 -21.65 14.04 10.89
CA LEU A 267 -21.21 14.21 12.28
C LEU A 267 -19.94 15.05 12.36
N ILE A 268 -18.92 14.76 11.54
CA ILE A 268 -17.67 15.54 11.51
C ILE A 268 -17.95 16.99 11.14
N GLU A 269 -18.79 17.23 10.13
CA GLU A 269 -19.16 18.59 9.74
C GLU A 269 -19.85 19.35 10.89
N ALA A 270 -20.78 18.72 11.61
CA ALA A 270 -21.44 19.31 12.77
C ALA A 270 -20.45 19.63 13.92
N VAL A 271 -19.53 18.70 14.21
CA VAL A 271 -18.47 18.88 15.23
C VAL A 271 -17.56 20.06 14.88
N LEU A 272 -17.18 20.18 13.61
CA LEU A 272 -16.31 21.26 13.17
C LEU A 272 -17.03 22.61 13.12
N ALA A 273 -18.32 22.62 12.75
CA ALA A 273 -19.13 23.83 12.73
C ALA A 273 -19.45 24.36 14.13
N SER A 274 -19.58 23.49 15.13
CA SER A 274 -19.85 23.89 16.51
C SER A 274 -18.64 24.51 17.22
N ASP A 275 -17.41 24.20 16.80
CA ASP A 275 -16.20 24.80 17.39
C ASP A 275 -15.93 26.20 16.80
N THR A 276 -16.42 27.22 17.50
CA THR A 276 -16.27 28.65 17.12
C THR A 276 -14.89 29.23 17.46
N SER A 277 -14.00 28.45 18.09
CA SER A 277 -12.64 28.90 18.41
C SER A 277 -11.84 29.24 17.16
N MET A 278 -10.75 30.00 17.31
CA MET A 278 -9.85 30.30 16.20
C MET A 278 -9.28 29.01 15.57
N LEU A 279 -8.96 28.01 16.40
CA LEU A 279 -8.48 26.71 15.94
C LEU A 279 -9.59 25.93 15.23
N GLY A 280 -10.80 25.91 15.80
CA GLY A 280 -12.00 25.30 15.20
C GLY A 280 -12.30 25.82 13.80
N ARG A 281 -12.34 27.15 13.64
CA ARG A 281 -12.52 27.80 12.33
C ARG A 281 -11.43 27.45 11.32
N ARG A 282 -10.16 27.31 11.76
CA ARG A 282 -9.08 26.81 10.89
C ARG A 282 -9.34 25.37 10.45
N ARG A 283 -9.78 24.48 11.35
CA ARG A 283 -10.11 23.09 11.01
C ARG A 283 -11.31 22.99 10.08
N TYR A 284 -12.37 23.75 10.34
CA TYR A 284 -13.54 23.82 9.45
C TYR A 284 -13.17 24.36 8.06
N LYS A 285 -12.32 25.40 7.99
CA LYS A 285 -11.79 25.88 6.71
C LYS A 285 -10.99 24.79 5.99
N ARG A 286 -10.11 24.05 6.68
CA ARG A 286 -9.37 22.92 6.08
C ARG A 286 -10.32 21.84 5.56
N TRP A 287 -11.33 21.46 6.33
CA TRP A 287 -12.37 20.50 5.92
C TRP A 287 -13.08 20.94 4.63
N ARG A 288 -13.55 22.19 4.56
CA ARG A 288 -14.22 22.75 3.38
C ARG A 288 -13.30 22.93 2.17
N THR A 289 -12.01 23.17 2.41
CA THR A 289 -10.99 23.37 1.36
C THR A 289 -10.29 22.06 0.96
N GLY A 290 -10.64 20.91 1.56
CA GLY A 290 -9.85 19.67 1.71
C GLY A 290 -9.20 19.02 0.47
N ALA A 291 -9.35 19.58 -0.73
CA ALA A 291 -8.69 19.14 -1.95
C ALA A 291 -7.14 19.26 -1.94
N GLY A 292 -6.52 19.90 -0.94
CA GLY A 292 -5.07 20.16 -0.91
C GLY A 292 -4.22 19.16 -0.12
N GLU A 293 -4.80 18.39 0.79
CA GLU A 293 -4.02 17.48 1.65
C GLU A 293 -3.89 16.10 1.01
N LYS A 294 -2.64 15.65 0.84
CA LYS A 294 -2.35 14.35 0.25
C LYS A 294 -2.41 13.23 1.29
N LEU A 295 -3.12 12.16 0.96
CA LEU A 295 -3.20 10.95 1.78
C LEU A 295 -1.91 10.13 1.63
N ARG A 296 -1.47 9.49 2.72
CA ARG A 296 -0.41 8.48 2.65
C ARG A 296 -1.03 7.10 2.40
N THR A 297 -0.27 6.21 1.78
CA THR A 297 -0.71 4.84 1.47
C THR A 297 -1.17 4.06 2.72
N ASN A 298 -0.61 4.35 3.89
CA ASN A 298 -0.99 3.68 5.15
C ASN A 298 -2.29 4.23 5.79
N GLU A 299 -2.84 5.33 5.28
CA GLU A 299 -4.09 5.94 5.78
C GLU A 299 -5.30 5.51 4.96
N VAL A 300 -5.05 5.00 3.76
CA VAL A 300 -6.08 4.59 2.81
C VAL A 300 -6.31 3.08 2.80
N ARG A 301 -5.46 2.29 3.48
CA ARG A 301 -5.54 0.84 3.48
C ARG A 301 -6.21 0.32 4.74
N TYR A 302 -7.06 -0.68 4.55
CA TYR A 302 -7.60 -1.52 5.61
C TYR A 302 -6.46 -2.28 6.30
N ILE A 303 -6.66 -2.54 7.59
CA ILE A 303 -5.75 -3.33 8.43
C ILE A 303 -6.07 -4.82 8.27
N GLY A 304 -7.33 -5.17 8.02
CA GLY A 304 -7.78 -6.56 8.01
C GLY A 304 -8.22 -7.05 9.39
N ALA A 305 -8.73 -6.15 10.23
CA ALA A 305 -9.21 -6.49 11.56
C ALA A 305 -10.38 -5.61 12.00
N TYR A 306 -11.32 -6.19 12.74
CA TYR A 306 -12.49 -5.50 13.27
C TYR A 306 -12.90 -6.07 14.64
N ARG A 307 -13.76 -5.35 15.36
CA ARG A 307 -14.22 -5.75 16.70
C ARG A 307 -15.73 -5.91 16.75
N ILE A 308 -16.18 -7.00 17.38
CA ILE A 308 -17.58 -7.22 17.75
C ILE A 308 -17.60 -7.63 19.21
N ALA A 309 -18.38 -6.94 20.04
CA ALA A 309 -18.56 -7.27 21.46
C ALA A 309 -17.26 -7.48 22.25
N GLY A 310 -16.21 -6.72 21.93
CA GLY A 310 -14.90 -6.83 22.61
C GLY A 310 -13.95 -7.87 22.04
N VAL A 311 -14.39 -8.69 21.08
CA VAL A 311 -13.58 -9.71 20.41
C VAL A 311 -13.04 -9.18 19.09
N THR A 312 -11.75 -9.40 18.84
CA THR A 312 -11.08 -9.02 17.59
C THR A 312 -11.13 -10.16 16.59
N TYR A 313 -11.57 -9.85 15.38
CA TYR A 313 -11.62 -10.75 14.24
C TYR A 313 -10.64 -10.27 13.16
N THR A 314 -10.17 -11.18 12.31
CA THR A 314 -9.23 -10.88 11.24
C THR A 314 -9.73 -11.38 9.89
N TYR A 315 -9.41 -10.65 8.83
CA TYR A 315 -9.79 -10.95 7.46
C TYR A 315 -8.75 -10.38 6.49
N ASN A 316 -8.78 -10.76 5.21
CA ASN A 316 -7.87 -10.24 4.20
C ASN A 316 -8.58 -9.25 3.26
N PRO A 317 -8.38 -7.93 3.43
CA PRO A 317 -9.03 -6.91 2.60
C PRO A 317 -8.55 -6.91 1.15
N ALA A 318 -7.40 -7.51 0.83
CA ALA A 318 -6.92 -7.64 -0.55
C ALA A 318 -7.69 -8.72 -1.33
N GLN A 319 -8.30 -9.68 -0.61
CA GLN A 319 -9.04 -10.82 -1.16
C GLN A 319 -10.56 -10.60 -1.20
N ALA A 320 -11.04 -9.43 -0.79
CA ALA A 320 -12.45 -9.10 -0.90
C ALA A 320 -12.88 -9.00 -2.38
N VAL A 321 -14.05 -9.50 -2.76
CA VAL A 321 -14.75 -9.31 -4.03
C VAL A 321 -14.97 -7.82 -4.31
N ARG A 322 -15.31 -6.99 -3.31
CA ARG A 322 -15.40 -5.53 -3.49
C ARG A 322 -14.03 -4.89 -3.62
N LEU A 323 -13.90 -3.84 -4.44
CA LEU A 323 -12.63 -3.18 -4.73
C LEU A 323 -12.15 -2.35 -3.54
N THR A 324 -11.10 -2.79 -2.86
CA THR A 324 -10.50 -2.08 -1.72
C THR A 324 -9.19 -1.40 -2.10
N ALA A 325 -8.74 -0.44 -1.30
CA ALA A 325 -7.40 0.16 -1.42
C ALA A 325 -6.22 -0.81 -1.19
N ASN A 326 -6.51 -2.04 -0.73
CA ASN A 326 -5.54 -3.11 -0.55
C ASN A 326 -5.41 -3.97 -1.82
N SER A 327 -6.30 -3.79 -2.80
CA SER A 327 -6.30 -4.56 -4.06
C SER A 327 -5.06 -4.25 -4.91
N ALA A 328 -4.58 -5.24 -5.64
CA ALA A 328 -3.42 -5.09 -6.53
C ALA A 328 -3.62 -3.96 -7.55
N GLY A 329 -2.56 -3.19 -7.80
CA GLY A 329 -2.57 -2.08 -8.75
C GLY A 329 -3.31 -0.82 -8.26
N ILE A 330 -3.97 -0.86 -7.10
CA ILE A 330 -4.58 0.31 -6.47
C ILE A 330 -3.55 1.04 -5.61
N ASP A 331 -3.20 2.25 -6.00
CA ASP A 331 -2.42 3.19 -5.19
C ASP A 331 -3.16 4.51 -5.07
N LEU A 332 -3.81 4.70 -3.91
CA LEU A 332 -4.44 5.96 -3.53
C LEU A 332 -3.47 6.88 -2.77
N GLY A 333 -2.19 6.48 -2.63
CA GLY A 333 -1.15 7.33 -2.07
C GLY A 333 -1.00 8.62 -2.88
N GLY A 334 -1.00 9.76 -2.19
CA GLY A 334 -0.94 11.07 -2.82
C GLY A 334 -2.29 11.63 -3.28
N SER A 335 -3.37 10.84 -3.19
CA SER A 335 -4.74 11.31 -3.50
C SER A 335 -5.15 12.42 -2.53
N ALA A 336 -6.00 13.33 -3.00
CA ALA A 336 -6.56 14.37 -2.17
C ALA A 336 -7.50 13.77 -1.10
N ALA A 337 -7.42 14.29 0.12
CA ALA A 337 -8.26 13.89 1.23
C ALA A 337 -9.66 14.51 1.10
N HIS A 338 -10.52 13.91 0.27
CA HIS A 338 -11.88 14.38 0.09
C HIS A 338 -12.74 14.17 1.35
N SER A 339 -13.53 15.18 1.69
CA SER A 339 -14.53 15.13 2.77
C SER A 339 -15.70 14.20 2.45
N THR A 340 -15.89 13.84 1.18
CA THR A 340 -16.98 12.97 0.73
C THR A 340 -16.74 11.48 1.00
N ALA A 341 -15.52 11.08 1.35
CA ALA A 341 -15.15 9.67 1.58
C ALA A 341 -15.41 8.69 0.42
N ARG A 342 -15.45 9.23 -0.80
CA ARG A 342 -15.56 8.46 -2.02
C ARG A 342 -14.26 8.52 -2.80
N PHE A 343 -13.73 7.36 -3.14
CA PHE A 343 -12.55 7.20 -3.98
C PHE A 343 -12.95 6.40 -5.21
N VAL A 344 -12.34 6.72 -6.34
CA VAL A 344 -12.60 6.04 -7.60
C VAL A 344 -11.26 5.65 -8.21
N ALA A 345 -11.17 4.40 -8.67
CA ALA A 345 -10.06 3.91 -9.47
C ALA A 345 -10.62 2.97 -10.53
N PHE A 346 -10.05 3.01 -11.75
CA PHE A 346 -10.51 2.17 -12.87
C PHE A 346 -12.04 2.27 -13.11
N ASN A 347 -12.61 3.47 -12.95
CA ASN A 347 -14.05 3.74 -13.11
C ASN A 347 -14.98 2.96 -12.17
N ALA A 348 -14.46 2.48 -11.03
CA ALA A 348 -15.23 1.86 -9.96
C ALA A 348 -14.94 2.53 -8.61
N GLU A 349 -15.92 2.47 -7.70
CA GLU A 349 -15.76 2.94 -6.33
C GLU A 349 -14.77 2.05 -5.57
N VAL A 350 -13.85 2.68 -4.84
CA VAL A 350 -12.83 2.01 -4.05
C VAL A 350 -13.15 2.20 -2.57
N TYR A 351 -13.33 1.09 -1.87
CA TYR A 351 -13.50 1.07 -0.43
C TYR A 351 -12.17 1.42 0.25
N VAL A 352 -12.27 2.43 1.12
CA VAL A 352 -11.18 3.00 1.91
C VAL A 352 -11.70 3.18 3.33
N PRO A 353 -11.00 2.71 4.38
CA PRO A 353 -11.47 2.89 5.75
C PRO A 353 -11.61 4.38 6.07
N PRO A 354 -12.68 4.82 6.76
CA PRO A 354 -12.91 6.23 7.08
C PRO A 354 -11.89 6.83 8.07
N ALA A 355 -10.87 6.06 8.46
CA ALA A 355 -9.89 6.41 9.49
C ALA A 355 -9.10 7.69 9.16
N TYR A 356 -8.88 7.96 7.88
CA TYR A 356 -8.18 9.15 7.44
C TYR A 356 -8.93 10.44 7.82
N LEU A 357 -10.25 10.40 8.01
CA LEU A 357 -11.08 11.56 8.39
C LEU A 357 -10.75 12.06 9.80
N HIS A 358 -10.18 11.22 10.67
CA HIS A 358 -9.70 11.62 12.01
C HIS A 358 -8.70 12.78 11.95
N ARG A 359 -8.00 12.99 10.82
CA ARG A 359 -7.09 14.13 10.62
C ARG A 359 -7.75 15.50 10.82
N TYR A 360 -9.04 15.59 10.49
CA TYR A 360 -9.79 16.84 10.59
C TYR A 360 -10.19 17.15 12.04
N LEU A 361 -10.17 16.12 12.89
CA LEU A 361 -10.50 16.17 14.31
C LEU A 361 -9.26 16.33 15.20
N VAL A 362 -8.08 16.66 14.67
CA VAL A 362 -6.89 16.93 15.50
C VAL A 362 -7.01 18.32 16.14
N TRP A 363 -7.23 18.36 17.45
CA TRP A 363 -7.64 19.55 18.20
C TRP A 363 -6.50 20.52 18.58
N ASP A 364 -5.23 20.12 18.50
CA ASP A 364 -4.09 20.99 18.86
C ASP A 364 -3.80 22.10 17.83
N GLY A 365 -4.43 22.03 16.64
CA GLY A 365 -4.31 23.02 15.57
C GLY A 365 -2.93 23.16 14.92
N MET A 366 -1.89 22.51 15.45
CA MET A 366 -0.48 22.75 15.15
C MET A 366 0.25 21.49 14.70
N SER A 367 -0.19 20.29 15.09
CA SER A 367 0.46 19.07 14.64
C SER A 367 0.03 18.71 13.22
N ARG A 368 1.04 18.53 12.36
CA ARG A 368 0.88 17.75 11.13
C ARG A 368 1.12 16.28 11.51
N TYR A 369 0.07 15.64 12.04
CA TYR A 369 -0.04 14.20 12.29
C TYR A 369 0.83 13.60 13.41
N GLY A 370 0.17 12.92 14.36
CA GLY A 370 0.51 11.53 14.66
C GLY A 370 -0.21 10.65 13.65
N SER A 371 0.38 9.53 13.20
CA SER A 371 -0.25 8.73 12.15
C SER A 371 -1.68 8.37 12.57
N SER A 372 -2.67 8.66 11.73
CA SER A 372 -4.07 8.23 11.91
C SER A 372 -4.16 6.72 12.17
N ARG A 373 -3.21 5.97 11.60
CA ARG A 373 -2.93 4.56 11.91
C ARG A 373 -2.42 4.32 13.34
N ALA A 374 -1.58 5.18 13.94
CA ALA A 374 -1.14 5.06 15.33
C ALA A 374 -2.30 5.29 16.30
N THR A 375 -3.20 6.25 16.07
CA THR A 375 -4.40 6.38 16.92
C THR A 375 -5.34 5.19 16.76
N TYR A 376 -5.44 4.63 15.55
CA TYR A 376 -6.12 3.35 15.30
C TYR A 376 -5.38 2.17 15.99
N LEU A 377 -4.04 2.13 16.01
CA LEU A 377 -3.21 1.07 16.61
C LEU A 377 -3.02 1.16 18.14
N THR A 378 -3.09 2.36 18.74
CA THR A 378 -2.76 2.60 20.17
C THR A 378 -3.94 3.12 20.99
N SER A 379 -5.14 3.23 20.41
CA SER A 379 -6.36 3.44 21.21
C SER A 379 -6.55 2.23 22.14
N ALA A 380 -7.10 2.45 23.33
CA ALA A 380 -7.47 1.38 24.28
C ALA A 380 -8.39 0.30 23.66
N ALA A 381 -8.90 0.54 22.44
CA ALA A 381 -9.58 -0.43 21.59
C ALA A 381 -8.68 -1.53 20.97
N ASN A 382 -7.34 -1.40 20.99
CA ASN A 382 -6.39 -2.37 20.39
C ASN A 382 -5.35 -2.94 21.38
N ILE A 383 -5.28 -2.43 22.61
CA ILE A 383 -4.61 -3.11 23.71
C ILE A 383 -5.73 -3.86 24.44
N GLY A 384 -5.80 -5.17 24.25
CA GLY A 384 -6.79 -6.02 24.92
C GLY A 384 -6.84 -5.78 26.42
N PRO A 385 -7.92 -6.18 27.12
CA PRO A 385 -8.01 -6.02 28.55
C PRO A 385 -6.78 -6.65 29.20
N HIS A 386 -6.03 -5.84 29.93
CA HIS A 386 -5.13 -6.38 30.94
C HIS A 386 -5.99 -7.21 31.90
N ARG A 387 -5.69 -8.52 31.94
CA ARG A 387 -5.93 -9.53 32.98
C ARG A 387 -6.90 -10.65 32.64
N ASN A 388 -6.26 -11.84 32.63
CA ASN A 388 -6.63 -13.11 33.25
C ASN A 388 -7.97 -13.73 32.87
N GLU A 389 -7.85 -14.92 32.27
CA GLU A 389 -8.66 -16.12 32.48
C GLU A 389 -10.15 -15.88 32.72
N ILE A 390 -10.98 -16.38 31.80
CA ILE A 390 -11.80 -17.58 32.02
C ILE A 390 -12.48 -17.95 30.69
N ALA A 391 -12.45 -19.26 30.41
CA ALA A 391 -13.04 -19.94 29.28
C ALA A 391 -14.58 -19.91 29.29
N PHE A 392 -15.18 -19.95 28.10
CA PHE A 392 -16.33 -20.79 27.77
C PHE A 392 -16.26 -21.21 26.31
#